data_AF-A0A967SX14-F1
#
_entry.id   AF-A0A967SX14-F1
#
_cell.length_a   1.000
_cell.length_b   1.000
_cell.length_c   1.000
_cell.angle_alpha   90.00
_cell.angle_beta   90.00
_cell.angle_gamma   90.00
#
_symmetry.space_group_name_H-M   'P 1'
#
loop_
_entity.id
_entity.type
_entity.pdbx_description
1 polymer ?
#
loop_
_entity_poly.entity_id
_entity_poly.type
_entity_poly.pdbx_seq_one_letter_code
_entity_poly.pdbx_strand_id
1 'polypeptide(L)'
;HDAQYSIDQRKEFPDYGHSSWLEAVRVAKEANVDCLALFHYDPNASDDYMESVLLKARERFPRTILSQEGMELNLPISDEKFL
;
A
#
# COMPACT_ATOMS: atom_id res chain seq x y z
N HIS A 1 -3.46 0.50 3.21
CA HIS A 1 -3.48 -0.96 3.39
C HIS A 1 -2.17 -1.39 4.02
N ASP A 2 -2.19 -2.40 4.88
CA ASP A 2 -0.96 -2.98 5.43
C ASP A 2 -0.10 -3.55 4.29
N ALA A 3 1.23 -3.50 4.46
CA ALA A 3 2.20 -3.95 3.46
C ALA A 3 3.48 -4.46 4.14
N GLN A 4 3.33 -5.20 5.24
CA GLN A 4 4.45 -5.65 6.05
C GLN A 4 5.37 -6.59 5.27
N TYR A 5 4.80 -7.47 4.45
CA TYR A 5 5.57 -8.54 3.82
C TYR A 5 6.06 -8.19 2.42
N SER A 6 7.26 -8.66 2.10
CA SER A 6 7.64 -8.91 0.72
C SER A 6 6.72 -9.97 0.10
N ILE A 7 6.73 -10.09 -1.23
CA ILE A 7 5.94 -11.13 -1.91
C ILE A 7 6.38 -12.53 -1.47
N ASP A 8 7.66 -12.73 -1.16
CA ASP A 8 8.18 -14.04 -0.77
C ASP A 8 7.89 -14.34 0.70
N GLN A 9 8.06 -13.36 1.61
CA GLN A 9 7.63 -13.48 2.99
C GLN A 9 6.13 -13.79 3.09
N ARG A 10 5.31 -13.18 2.24
CA ARG A 10 3.86 -13.44 2.20
C ARG A 10 3.51 -14.88 1.79
N LYS A 11 4.35 -15.53 0.96
CA LYS A 11 4.20 -16.95 0.61
C LYS A 11 4.62 -17.87 1.75
N GLU A 12 5.66 -17.48 2.50
CA GLU A 12 6.17 -18.24 3.64
C GLU A 12 5.25 -18.17 4.86
N PHE A 13 4.58 -17.02 5.08
CA PHE A 13 3.72 -16.77 6.25
C PHE A 13 2.28 -16.47 5.85
N PRO A 14 1.56 -17.42 5.23
CA PRO A 14 0.31 -17.09 4.57
C PRO A 14 -0.85 -16.74 5.50
N ASP A 15 -0.77 -17.20 6.76
CA ASP A 15 -1.85 -17.13 7.75
C ASP A 15 -1.54 -16.18 8.92
N TYR A 16 -0.47 -15.38 8.82
CA TYR A 16 -0.03 -14.50 9.91
C TYR A 16 -0.77 -13.15 9.95
N GLY A 17 -1.72 -12.94 9.02
CA GLY A 17 -2.61 -11.77 9.04
C GLY A 17 -2.03 -10.49 8.47
N HIS A 18 -0.89 -10.56 7.77
CA HIS A 18 -0.31 -9.42 7.06
C HIS A 18 -0.23 -9.66 5.55
N SER A 19 -0.22 -8.56 4.81
CA SER A 19 -0.27 -8.52 3.36
C SER A 19 1.09 -8.13 2.77
N SER A 20 1.27 -8.54 1.52
CA SER A 20 2.28 -7.93 0.67
C SER A 20 1.79 -6.63 0.04
N TRP A 21 2.73 -5.77 -0.36
CA TRP A 21 2.41 -4.58 -1.16
C TRP A 21 1.65 -4.91 -2.46
N LEU A 22 1.89 -6.09 -3.04
CA LEU A 22 1.23 -6.50 -4.27
C LEU A 22 -0.25 -6.85 -4.04
N GLU A 23 -0.58 -7.47 -2.91
CA GLU A 23 -1.97 -7.72 -2.51
C GLU A 23 -2.69 -6.41 -2.22
N ALA A 24 -2.05 -5.49 -1.49
CA ALA A 24 -2.59 -4.15 -1.26
C ALA A 24 -2.92 -3.43 -2.60
N VAL A 25 -2.03 -3.53 -3.59
CA VAL A 25 -2.25 -2.98 -4.94
C VAL A 25 -3.43 -3.66 -5.65
N ARG A 26 -3.58 -4.98 -5.54
CA ARG A 26 -4.71 -5.72 -6.14
C ARG A 26 -6.04 -5.28 -5.53
N VAL A 27 -6.12 -5.24 -4.20
CA VAL A 27 -7.31 -4.79 -3.48
C VAL A 27 -7.66 -3.35 -3.85
N ALA A 28 -6.68 -2.44 -3.91
CA ALA A 28 -6.92 -1.05 -4.29
C ALA A 28 -7.52 -0.91 -5.70
N LYS A 29 -7.03 -1.71 -6.66
CA LYS A 29 -7.58 -1.74 -8.02
C LYS A 29 -9.00 -2.28 -8.05
N GLU A 30 -9.23 -3.42 -7.40
CA GLU A 30 -10.54 -4.08 -7.38
C GLU A 30 -11.60 -3.21 -6.69
N ALA A 31 -11.21 -2.51 -5.62
CA ALA A 31 -12.07 -1.56 -4.92
C ALA A 31 -12.24 -0.21 -5.64
N ASN A 32 -11.53 0.02 -6.76
CA ASN A 32 -11.54 1.27 -7.51
C ASN A 32 -11.34 2.52 -6.63
N VAL A 33 -10.35 2.47 -5.73
CA VAL A 33 -10.03 3.59 -4.85
C VAL A 33 -9.28 4.71 -5.59
N ASP A 34 -9.35 5.91 -5.05
CA ASP A 34 -8.63 7.05 -5.63
C ASP A 34 -7.14 7.03 -5.28
N CYS A 35 -6.78 6.59 -4.06
CA CYS A 35 -5.39 6.56 -3.61
C CYS A 35 -5.15 5.35 -2.72
N LEU A 36 -3.98 4.72 -2.86
CA LEU A 36 -3.49 3.67 -1.99
C LEU A 36 -2.33 4.21 -1.13
N ALA A 37 -2.54 4.32 0.18
CA ALA A 37 -1.46 4.49 1.14
C ALA A 37 -1.03 3.12 1.68
N LEU A 38 0.22 2.72 1.43
CA LEU A 38 0.83 1.57 2.10
C LEU A 38 1.26 1.97 3.51
N PHE A 39 1.07 1.10 4.50
CA PHE A 39 1.48 1.34 5.90
C PHE A 39 1.84 0.02 6.60
N HIS A 40 2.26 0.08 7.87
CA HIS A 40 2.61 -1.09 8.70
C HIS A 40 3.73 -1.95 8.09
N TYR A 41 4.85 -1.31 7.78
CA TYR A 41 6.01 -1.97 7.16
C TYR A 41 6.71 -2.91 8.13
N ASP A 42 7.52 -3.85 7.61
CA ASP A 42 8.45 -4.63 8.43
C ASP A 42 9.39 -3.67 9.18
N PRO A 43 9.49 -3.74 10.52
CA PRO A 43 10.40 -2.89 11.29
C PRO A 43 11.88 -3.02 10.90
N ASN A 44 12.25 -4.10 10.20
CA ASN A 44 13.61 -4.32 9.71
C ASN A 44 13.80 -3.85 8.26
N ALA A 45 12.75 -3.36 7.59
CA ALA A 45 12.86 -2.80 6.25
C ALA A 45 13.61 -1.46 6.26
N SER A 46 14.52 -1.27 5.30
CA SER A 46 15.16 0.02 5.08
C SER A 46 14.28 0.95 4.23
N ASP A 47 14.56 2.25 4.32
CA ASP A 47 13.91 3.26 3.47
C ASP A 47 14.13 2.97 1.97
N ASP A 48 15.35 2.63 1.56
CA ASP A 48 15.68 2.24 0.18
C ASP A 48 14.82 1.06 -0.32
N TYR A 49 14.59 0.07 0.55
CA TYR A 49 13.73 -1.05 0.21
C TYR A 49 12.28 -0.57 -0.02
N MET A 50 11.77 0.27 0.88
CA MET A 50 10.42 0.80 0.78
C MET A 50 10.24 1.69 -0.45
N GLU A 51 11.24 2.49 -0.83
CA GLU A 51 11.24 3.24 -2.09
C GLU A 51 11.17 2.30 -3.31
N SER A 52 11.93 1.20 -3.29
CA SER A 52 11.85 0.19 -4.36
C SER A 52 10.47 -0.45 -4.46
N VAL A 53 9.80 -0.67 -3.32
CA VAL A 53 8.42 -1.16 -3.24
C VAL A 53 7.47 -0.12 -3.82
N LEU A 54 7.63 1.15 -3.48
CA LEU A 54 6.79 2.24 -4.00
C LEU A 54 6.87 2.33 -5.53
N LEU A 55 8.08 2.23 -6.11
CA LEU A 55 8.26 2.24 -7.57
C LEU A 55 7.48 1.09 -8.22
N LYS A 56 7.66 -0.14 -7.73
CA LYS A 56 6.97 -1.34 -8.23
C LYS A 56 5.44 -1.26 -8.05
N ALA A 57 4.99 -0.68 -6.94
CA ALA A 57 3.58 -0.47 -6.68
C ALA A 57 2.99 0.55 -7.66
N ARG A 58 3.68 1.68 -7.90
CA ARG A 58 3.25 2.73 -8.84
C ARG A 58 3.21 2.27 -10.29
N GLU A 59 4.10 1.37 -10.71
CA GLU A 59 4.00 0.73 -12.04
C GLU A 59 2.65 0.04 -12.25
N ARG A 60 2.05 -0.49 -11.17
CA ARG A 60 0.80 -1.23 -11.23
C ARG A 60 -0.38 -0.35 -10.89
N PHE A 61 -0.27 0.50 -9.88
CA PHE A 61 -1.30 1.43 -9.42
C PHE A 61 -0.64 2.81 -9.15
N PRO A 62 -0.61 3.71 -10.14
CA PRO A 62 0.17 4.95 -10.08
C PRO A 62 -0.14 5.85 -8.88
N ARG A 63 -1.38 5.85 -8.39
CA ARG A 63 -1.83 6.62 -7.22
C ARG A 63 -1.53 5.88 -5.91
N THR A 64 -0.29 5.41 -5.77
CA THR A 64 0.22 4.80 -4.53
C THR A 64 1.20 5.74 -3.82
N ILE A 65 1.10 5.80 -2.49
CA ILE A 65 2.00 6.52 -1.58
C ILE A 65 2.46 5.60 -0.45
N LEU A 66 3.61 5.92 0.14
CA LEU A 66 4.06 5.37 1.42
C LEU A 66 3.59 6.29 2.53
N SER A 67 2.89 5.76 3.54
CA SER A 67 2.67 6.49 4.79
C SER A 67 3.99 6.71 5.52
N GLN A 68 4.10 7.82 6.24
CA GLN A 68 5.22 8.13 7.12
C GLN A 68 4.70 8.61 8.48
N GLU A 69 5.54 8.53 9.51
CA GLU A 69 5.18 9.09 10.82
C GLU A 69 4.88 10.59 10.69
N GLY A 70 3.79 11.03 11.31
CA GLY A 70 3.32 12.43 11.22
C GLY A 70 2.73 12.84 9.88
N MET A 71 2.51 11.91 8.93
CA MET A 71 1.88 12.21 7.66
C MET A 71 0.40 12.58 7.85
N GLU A 72 -0.01 13.73 7.31
CA GLU A 72 -1.40 14.17 7.25
C GLU A 72 -1.91 14.11 5.80
N LEU A 73 -3.13 13.60 5.63
CA LEU A 73 -3.80 13.54 4.32
C LEU A 73 -5.07 14.38 4.34
N ASN A 74 -5.15 15.34 3.43
CA ASN A 74 -6.38 16.07 3.17
C ASN A 74 -7.24 15.28 2.18
N LEU A 75 -8.40 14.82 2.63
CA LEU A 75 -9.37 14.13 1.79
C LEU A 75 -10.44 15.12 1.34
N PRO A 76 -10.36 15.66 0.11
CA PRO A 76 -11.42 16.52 -0.40
C PRO A 76 -12.70 15.69 -0.52
N ILE A 77 -13.81 16.24 -0.03
CA ILE A 77 -15.13 15.69 -0.28
C ILE A 77 -15.49 16.05 -1.72
N SER A 78 -15.69 15.05 -2.58
CA SER A 78 -16.27 15.25 -3.91
C SER A 78 -17.71 14.75 -3.94
N ASP A 79 -18.60 15.55 -4.52
CA ASP A 79 -20.02 15.21 -4.66
C ASP A 79 -20.28 14.13 -5.72
N GLU A 80 -19.26 13.75 -6.51
CA GLU A 80 -19.38 12.84 -7.66
C GLU A 80 -19.69 11.37 -7.29
N LYS A 81 -19.59 10.97 -6.02
CA LYS A 81 -19.89 9.59 -5.57
C LYS A 81 -21.31 9.39 -5.01
N PHE A 82 -22.15 10.44 -5.00
CA PHE A 82 -23.53 10.38 -4.52
C PHE A 82 -24.59 10.62 -5.62
N LEU A 83 -24.20 10.59 -6.90
CA LEU A 83 -25.08 10.57 -8.07
C LEU A 83 -24.89 9.27 -8.86
#